data_AF-A0A3M1H6L2-F1
#
_entry.id   AF-A0A3M1H6L2-F1
#
_cell.length_a   1.000
_cell.length_b   1.000
_cell.length_c   1.000
_cell.angle_alpha   90.00
_cell.angle_beta   90.00
_cell.angle_gamma   90.00
#
_symmetry.space_group_name_H-M   'P 1'
#
loop_
_entity.id
_entity.type
_entity.pdbx_description
1 polymer ?
#
loop_
_entity_poly.entity_id
_entity_poly.type
_entity_poly.pdbx_seq_one_letter_code
_entity_poly.pdbx_strand_id
1 'polypeptide(L)'
;MSKSVQVRYCNHCGIKISPLEIQKGMGFEFKGTCYCKKCFSKMSKRVQKKILSHMKEQEEEKEKEKNSKNSKRSKKLTKYIQKEKRDQTSSADLPTLILKESNTPPPPSKSSFLWLWMVLGGLALLLFYFFFFSSPPSSSAPPVHPPKKDFNFKKAYQEILDFERRHPQKLKEIQKKLEALLPKVKDENLSMDIQDHLDKIRLKIKKNKKPKKPKKTSQNSSSSSSKEFWASSFASRFHRPSCKWAKKINPRNKKIYHSRKEALQDGKKPCRLCKP
;
A
#
# COMPACT_ATOMS: atom_id res chain seq x y z
N MET A 1 12.93 -12.29 6.68
CA MET A 1 11.82 -11.34 6.41
C MET A 1 10.86 -11.96 5.41
N SER A 2 9.68 -12.40 5.86
CA SER A 2 8.63 -12.91 4.97
C SER A 2 8.09 -11.75 4.14
N LYS A 3 8.21 -11.82 2.81
CA LYS A 3 7.54 -10.85 1.93
C LYS A 3 6.04 -11.02 2.13
N SER A 4 5.35 -9.95 2.52
CA SER A 4 3.90 -9.98 2.65
C SER A 4 3.29 -10.37 1.30
N VAL A 5 2.52 -11.46 1.29
CA VAL A 5 1.89 -11.97 0.07
C VAL A 5 0.77 -10.99 -0.31
N GLN A 6 1.01 -10.18 -1.33
CA GLN A 6 -0.03 -9.27 -1.84
C GLN A 6 -1.14 -10.09 -2.48
N VAL A 7 -2.32 -10.08 -1.86
CA VAL A 7 -3.54 -10.63 -2.43
C VAL A 7 -4.05 -9.69 -3.52
N ARG A 8 -4.38 -10.23 -4.69
CA ARG A 8 -4.97 -9.48 -5.80
C ARG A 8 -6.41 -9.94 -6.03
N TYR A 9 -7.20 -9.09 -6.68
CA TYR A 9 -8.61 -9.37 -7.00
C TYR A 9 -8.87 -9.07 -8.47
N CYS A 10 -9.72 -9.87 -9.11
CA CYS A 10 -10.19 -9.63 -10.46
C CYS A 10 -10.95 -8.30 -10.51
N ASN A 11 -10.54 -7.37 -11.37
CA ASN A 11 -11.16 -6.05 -11.50
C ASN A 11 -12.57 -6.10 -12.10
N HIS A 12 -12.99 -7.24 -12.65
CA HIS A 12 -14.32 -7.41 -13.24
C HIS A 12 -15.30 -8.16 -12.32
N CYS A 13 -14.89 -9.28 -11.72
CA CYS A 13 -15.77 -10.12 -10.90
C CYS A 13 -15.42 -10.15 -9.41
N GLY A 14 -14.35 -9.47 -8.96
CA GLY A 14 -13.95 -9.43 -7.55
C GLY A 14 -13.40 -10.73 -6.99
N ILE A 15 -13.28 -11.81 -7.78
CA ILE A 15 -12.69 -13.07 -7.32
C ILE A 15 -11.22 -12.83 -6.94
N LYS A 16 -10.82 -13.37 -5.78
CA LYS A 16 -9.44 -13.37 -5.30
C LYS A 16 -8.55 -14.18 -6.24
N ILE A 17 -7.41 -13.61 -6.62
CA ILE A 17 -6.40 -14.26 -7.47
C ILE A 17 -5.08 -14.22 -6.69
N SER A 18 -4.51 -15.38 -6.44
CA SER A 18 -3.21 -15.51 -5.81
C SER A 18 -2.07 -15.31 -6.82
N PRO A 19 -0.87 -14.89 -6.37
CA PRO A 19 0.29 -14.77 -7.25
C PRO A 19 0.67 -16.07 -7.98
N LEU A 20 0.48 -17.22 -7.32
CA LEU A 20 0.71 -18.55 -7.92
C LEU A 20 -0.26 -18.84 -9.06
N GLU A 21 -1.51 -18.41 -8.95
CA GLU A 21 -2.49 -18.56 -10.03
C GLU A 21 -2.17 -17.69 -11.24
N ILE A 22 -1.60 -16.50 -11.02
CA ILE A 22 -1.11 -15.65 -12.13
C ILE A 22 0.06 -16.35 -12.84
N GLN A 23 1.01 -16.91 -12.09
CA GLN A 23 2.13 -17.67 -12.67
C GLN A 23 1.68 -18.92 -13.42
N LYS A 24 0.58 -19.56 -12.98
CA LYS A 24 -0.04 -20.71 -13.67
C LYS A 24 -0.94 -20.31 -14.85
N GLY A 25 -1.01 -19.03 -15.22
CA GLY A 25 -1.87 -18.56 -16.31
C GLY A 25 -3.39 -18.61 -16.00
N MET A 26 -3.76 -18.72 -14.72
CA MET A 26 -5.17 -18.66 -14.27
C MET A 26 -5.63 -17.23 -13.99
N GLY A 27 -4.70 -16.28 -13.90
CA GLY A 27 -4.94 -14.84 -13.83
C GLY A 27 -4.02 -14.07 -14.76
N PHE A 28 -4.47 -12.90 -15.20
CA PHE A 28 -3.76 -12.01 -16.11
C PHE A 28 -3.58 -10.64 -15.44
N GLU A 29 -2.37 -10.08 -15.44
CA GLU A 29 -2.10 -8.73 -14.92
C GLU A 29 -1.73 -7.79 -16.07
N PHE A 30 -2.38 -6.63 -16.12
CA PHE A 30 -2.12 -5.60 -17.11
C PHE A 30 -2.24 -4.21 -16.48
N LYS A 31 -1.16 -3.43 -16.54
CA LYS A 31 -1.11 -2.05 -16.00
C LYS A 31 -1.64 -1.92 -14.56
N GLY A 32 -1.29 -2.89 -13.70
CA GLY A 32 -1.70 -2.93 -12.29
C GLY A 32 -3.15 -3.38 -12.03
N THR A 33 -3.85 -3.85 -13.06
CA THR A 33 -5.17 -4.48 -12.92
C THR A 33 -5.07 -5.98 -13.15
N CYS A 34 -5.82 -6.78 -12.38
CA CYS A 34 -5.82 -8.24 -12.50
C CYS A 34 -7.17 -8.72 -13.05
N TYR A 35 -7.13 -9.79 -13.85
CA TYR A 35 -8.32 -10.42 -14.43
C TYR A 35 -8.23 -11.93 -14.26
N CYS A 36 -9.33 -12.58 -13.84
CA CYS A 36 -9.37 -14.04 -13.82
C CYS A 36 -9.56 -14.59 -15.23
N LYS A 37 -9.20 -15.85 -15.46
CA LYS A 37 -9.32 -16.53 -16.75
C LYS A 37 -10.70 -16.40 -17.40
N LYS A 38 -11.78 -16.51 -16.61
CA LYS A 38 -13.17 -16.38 -17.09
C LYS A 38 -13.52 -14.96 -17.54
N CYS A 39 -13.01 -13.93 -16.88
CA CYS A 39 -13.27 -12.54 -17.27
C CYS A 39 -12.40 -12.14 -18.47
N PHE A 40 -11.17 -12.64 -18.51
CA PHE A 40 -10.27 -12.43 -19.64
C PHE A 40 -10.82 -13.01 -20.95
N SER A 41 -11.36 -14.25 -20.93
CA SER A 41 -11.93 -14.88 -22.13
C SER A 41 -13.15 -14.14 -22.69
N LYS A 42 -13.87 -13.37 -21.85
CA LYS A 42 -15.00 -12.54 -22.26
C LYS A 42 -14.59 -11.19 -22.86
N MET A 43 -13.31 -10.80 -22.76
CA MET A 43 -12.81 -9.56 -23.36
C MET A 43 -12.71 -9.67 -24.88
N SER A 44 -12.63 -8.53 -25.57
CA SER A 44 -12.38 -8.54 -27.02
C SER A 44 -11.00 -9.12 -27.36
N LYS A 45 -10.89 -9.84 -28.49
CA LYS A 45 -9.63 -10.44 -28.97
C LYS A 45 -8.49 -9.42 -29.05
N ARG A 46 -8.79 -8.16 -29.41
CA ARG A 46 -7.81 -7.06 -29.46
C ARG A 46 -7.21 -6.75 -28.09
N VAL A 47 -8.05 -6.71 -27.04
CA VAL A 47 -7.59 -6.48 -25.66
C VAL A 47 -6.81 -7.69 -25.16
N GLN A 48 -7.29 -8.91 -25.41
CA GLN A 48 -6.59 -10.15 -25.05
C GLN A 48 -5.18 -10.19 -25.64
N LYS A 49 -5.03 -9.92 -26.95
CA LYS A 49 -3.73 -9.89 -27.64
C LYS A 49 -2.76 -8.88 -27.00
N LYS A 50 -3.26 -7.71 -26.61
CA LYS A 50 -2.45 -6.64 -26.00
C LYS A 50 -1.98 -6.98 -24.58
N ILE A 51 -2.81 -7.70 -23.82
CA ILE A 51 -2.43 -8.21 -22.49
C ILE A 51 -1.38 -9.31 -22.63
N LEU A 52 -1.59 -10.25 -23.55
CA LEU A 52 -0.65 -11.35 -23.79
C LEU A 52 0.71 -10.86 -24.30
N SER A 53 0.75 -9.88 -25.21
CA SER A 53 2.02 -9.32 -25.69
C SER A 53 2.83 -8.68 -24.55
N HIS A 54 2.15 -7.91 -23.69
CA HIS A 54 2.78 -7.28 -22.53
C HIS A 54 3.30 -8.32 -21.51
N MET A 55 2.58 -9.43 -21.31
CA MET A 55 3.07 -10.51 -20.44
C MET A 55 4.32 -11.17 -21.01
N LYS A 56 4.35 -11.42 -22.33
CA LYS A 56 5.52 -11.97 -23.01
C LYS A 56 6.74 -11.05 -22.90
N GLU A 57 6.55 -9.75 -23.11
CA GLU A 57 7.60 -8.74 -22.93
C GLU A 57 8.17 -8.77 -21.49
N GLN A 58 7.32 -8.87 -20.47
CA GLN A 58 7.77 -8.98 -19.07
C GLN A 58 8.53 -10.28 -18.76
N GLU A 59 8.17 -11.39 -19.41
CA GLU A 59 8.90 -12.66 -19.27
C GLU A 59 10.29 -12.57 -19.90
N GLU A 60 10.38 -11.99 -21.10
CA GLU A 60 11.66 -11.74 -21.78
C GLU A 60 12.58 -10.80 -20.99
N GLU A 61 12.03 -9.74 -20.37
CA GLU A 61 12.80 -8.85 -19.49
C GLU A 61 13.35 -9.57 -18.25
N LYS A 62 12.52 -10.40 -17.60
CA LYS A 62 12.96 -11.21 -16.44
C LYS A 62 14.02 -12.23 -16.82
N GLU A 63 13.93 -12.82 -18.01
CA GLU A 63 14.94 -13.74 -18.51
C GLU A 63 16.27 -13.04 -18.80
N LYS A 64 16.22 -11.88 -19.47
CA LYS A 64 17.40 -11.01 -19.68
C LYS A 64 18.06 -10.62 -18.35
N GLU A 65 17.27 -10.27 -17.34
CA GLU A 65 17.78 -9.94 -16.01
C GLU A 65 18.47 -11.14 -15.32
N LYS A 66 17.86 -12.33 -15.40
CA LYS A 66 18.48 -13.57 -14.88
C LYS A 66 19.79 -13.89 -15.58
N ASN A 67 19.83 -13.78 -16.92
CA ASN A 67 21.03 -14.03 -17.71
C ASN A 67 22.14 -13.01 -17.40
N SER A 68 21.80 -11.73 -17.22
CA SER A 68 22.73 -10.70 -16.78
C SER A 68 23.32 -10.99 -15.39
N LYS A 69 22.48 -11.41 -14.43
CA LYS A 69 22.94 -11.78 -13.07
C LYS A 69 23.85 -13.01 -13.09
N ASN A 70 23.51 -14.03 -13.88
CA ASN A 70 24.33 -15.24 -14.04
C ASN A 70 25.67 -14.93 -14.68
N SER A 71 25.70 -14.08 -15.73
CA SER A 71 26.94 -13.61 -16.36
C SER A 71 27.84 -12.88 -15.36
N LYS A 72 27.29 -11.97 -14.55
CA LYS A 72 28.03 -11.28 -13.49
C LYS A 72 28.57 -12.24 -12.43
N ARG A 73 27.80 -13.25 -12.02
CA ARG A 73 28.23 -14.26 -11.04
C ARG A 73 29.36 -15.13 -11.59
N SER A 74 29.28 -15.55 -12.85
CA SER A 74 30.33 -16.30 -13.53
C SER A 74 31.63 -15.50 -13.65
N LYS A 75 31.55 -14.22 -14.05
CA LYS A 75 32.71 -13.30 -14.07
C LYS A 75 33.33 -13.07 -12.69
N LYS A 76 32.52 -13.04 -11.63
CA LYS A 76 33.01 -12.90 -10.25
C LYS A 76 33.71 -14.18 -9.77
N LEU A 77 33.16 -15.35 -10.09
CA LEU A 77 33.73 -16.65 -9.73
C LEU A 77 35.06 -16.90 -10.45
N THR A 78 35.15 -16.63 -11.75
CA THR A 78 36.39 -16.74 -12.53
C THR A 78 37.49 -15.82 -11.99
N LYS A 79 37.16 -14.58 -11.61
CA LYS A 79 38.10 -13.67 -10.93
C LYS A 79 38.60 -14.21 -9.59
N TYR A 80 37.74 -14.85 -8.80
CA TYR A 80 38.12 -15.46 -7.52
C TYR A 80 39.10 -16.62 -7.73
N ILE A 81 38.77 -17.54 -8.65
CA ILE A 81 39.64 -18.68 -9.00
C ILE A 81 41.01 -18.20 -9.52
N GLN A 82 41.05 -17.15 -10.35
CA GLN A 82 42.31 -16.59 -10.85
C GLN A 82 43.15 -15.88 -9.77
N LYS A 83 42.51 -15.35 -8.73
CA LYS A 83 43.21 -14.78 -7.57
C LYS A 83 43.84 -15.89 -6.73
N GLU A 84 43.05 -16.92 -6.41
CA GLU A 84 43.50 -18.08 -5.62
C GLU A 84 44.71 -18.80 -6.26
N LYS A 85 44.70 -18.94 -7.60
CA LYS A 85 45.86 -19.50 -8.33
C LYS A 85 47.14 -18.65 -8.23
N ARG A 86 47.01 -17.32 -8.19
CA ARG A 86 48.18 -16.42 -8.04
C ARG A 86 48.79 -16.49 -6.66
N ASP A 87 47.94 -16.57 -5.63
CA ASP A 87 48.37 -16.67 -4.25
C ASP A 87 49.14 -17.99 -4.04
N GLN A 88 48.70 -19.10 -4.65
CA GLN A 88 49.39 -20.40 -4.62
C GLN A 88 50.75 -20.41 -5.34
N THR A 89 50.90 -19.73 -6.47
CA THR A 89 52.21 -19.67 -7.15
C THR A 89 53.22 -18.77 -6.44
N SER A 90 52.77 -17.82 -5.62
CA SER A 90 53.66 -16.92 -4.87
C SER A 90 54.30 -17.56 -3.62
N SER A 91 53.81 -18.71 -3.15
CA SER A 91 54.36 -19.38 -1.96
C SER A 91 55.45 -20.42 -2.27
N ALA A 92 55.79 -20.64 -3.54
CA ALA A 92 56.83 -21.59 -3.93
C ALA A 92 58.26 -20.99 -3.91
N ASP A 93 58.38 -19.66 -3.91
CA ASP A 93 59.65 -18.94 -3.81
C ASP A 93 59.77 -18.26 -2.45
N LEU A 94 59.92 -19.05 -1.39
CA LEU A 94 60.39 -18.55 -0.10
C LEU A 94 61.92 -18.66 -0.09
N PRO A 95 62.67 -17.57 -0.28
CA PRO A 95 64.09 -17.58 0.03
C PRO A 95 64.25 -17.81 1.53
N THR A 96 65.01 -18.84 1.87
CA THR A 96 65.45 -19.19 3.22
C THR A 96 66.18 -18.01 3.86
N LEU A 97 65.44 -17.09 4.50
CA LEU A 97 66.04 -16.02 5.28
C LEU A 97 66.30 -16.49 6.70
N ILE A 98 67.59 -16.66 6.97
CA ILE A 98 68.21 -16.94 8.26
C ILE A 98 67.74 -15.91 9.28
N LEU A 99 67.02 -16.38 10.31
CA LEU A 99 66.68 -15.62 11.51
C LEU A 99 67.95 -15.27 12.28
N LYS A 100 68.28 -13.98 12.36
CA LYS A 100 69.27 -13.44 13.28
C LYS A 100 68.53 -12.64 14.35
N GLU A 101 68.38 -13.24 15.53
CA GLU A 101 67.89 -12.56 16.74
C GLU A 101 68.87 -11.45 17.13
N SER A 102 68.38 -10.22 17.24
CA SER A 102 69.08 -9.15 17.94
C SER A 102 68.11 -8.44 18.87
N ASN A 103 68.27 -8.71 20.16
CA ASN A 103 67.57 -8.08 21.26
C ASN A 103 68.16 -6.69 21.50
N THR A 104 67.58 -5.64 20.93
CA THR A 104 67.70 -4.27 21.45
C THR A 104 66.36 -3.54 21.32
N PRO A 105 65.89 -2.85 22.37
CA PRO A 105 64.64 -2.09 22.30
C PRO A 105 64.84 -0.85 21.41
N PRO A 106 63.96 -0.60 20.42
CA PRO A 106 64.08 0.55 19.54
C PRO A 106 63.71 1.85 20.28
N PRO A 107 64.36 2.98 19.98
CA PRO A 107 63.98 4.28 20.51
C PRO A 107 62.57 4.67 20.03
N PRO A 108 61.83 5.49 20.81
CA PRO A 108 60.48 5.91 20.44
C PRO A 108 60.53 6.68 19.11
N SER A 109 60.10 6.00 18.05
CA SER A 109 60.07 6.57 16.70
C SER A 109 58.93 7.59 16.61
N LYS A 110 59.18 8.70 15.90
CA LYS A 110 58.21 9.77 15.62
C LYS A 110 56.97 9.28 14.83
N SER A 111 56.86 7.98 14.53
CA SER A 111 55.73 7.36 13.82
C SER A 111 54.46 7.24 14.67
N SER A 112 54.56 7.32 16.00
CA SER A 112 53.39 7.29 16.89
C SER A 112 52.47 8.51 16.68
N PHE A 113 53.04 9.65 16.26
CA PHE A 113 52.26 10.83 15.93
C PHE A 113 51.48 10.66 14.62
N LEU A 114 52.07 9.99 13.62
CA LEU A 114 51.44 9.76 12.32
C LEU A 114 50.25 8.79 12.44
N TRP A 115 50.37 7.77 13.30
CA TRP A 115 49.29 6.82 13.56
C TRP A 115 48.10 7.50 14.26
N LEU A 116 48.38 8.40 15.21
CA LEU A 116 47.33 9.16 15.88
C LEU A 116 46.56 10.10 14.92
N TRP A 117 47.27 10.73 13.97
CA TRP A 117 46.64 11.54 12.91
C TRP A 117 45.81 10.71 11.92
N MET A 118 46.24 9.49 11.59
CA MET A 118 45.46 8.57 10.74
C MET A 118 44.16 8.13 11.43
N VAL A 119 44.21 7.85 12.74
CA VAL A 119 43.02 7.44 13.52
C VAL A 119 42.05 8.61 13.69
N LEU A 120 42.56 9.80 14.06
CA LEU A 120 41.73 11.01 14.22
C LEU A 120 41.15 11.50 12.88
N GLY A 121 41.95 11.46 11.80
CA GLY A 121 41.49 11.80 10.45
C GLY A 121 40.44 10.83 9.92
N GLY A 122 40.61 9.52 10.18
CA GLY A 122 39.62 8.51 9.83
C GLY A 122 38.29 8.70 10.57
N LEU A 123 38.34 9.03 11.87
CA LEU A 123 37.15 9.31 12.67
C LEU A 123 36.41 10.56 12.18
N ALA A 124 37.13 11.62 11.86
CA ALA A 124 36.56 12.86 11.33
C ALA A 124 35.86 12.65 9.97
N LEU A 125 36.46 11.84 9.07
CA LEU A 125 35.85 11.45 7.80
C LEU A 125 34.57 10.62 7.99
N LEU A 126 34.56 9.71 8.97
CA LEU A 126 33.38 8.92 9.32
C LEU A 126 32.24 9.78 9.87
N LEU A 127 32.56 10.75 10.74
CA LEU A 127 31.58 11.71 11.27
C LEU A 127 31.06 12.65 10.19
N PHE A 128 31.92 13.12 9.27
CA PHE A 128 31.51 13.92 8.12
C PHE A 128 30.59 13.13 7.18
N TYR A 129 30.90 11.85 6.91
CA TYR A 129 30.04 10.97 6.14
C TYR A 129 28.69 10.74 6.83
N PHE A 130 28.67 10.56 8.15
CA PHE A 130 27.40 10.46 8.89
C PHE A 130 26.59 11.75 8.83
N PHE A 131 27.20 12.93 9.00
CA PHE A 131 26.48 14.20 8.95
C PHE A 131 25.98 14.60 7.56
N PHE A 132 26.73 14.30 6.49
CA PHE A 132 26.35 14.70 5.13
C PHE A 132 25.62 13.62 4.32
N PHE A 133 25.91 12.34 4.57
CA PHE A 133 25.31 11.23 3.81
C PHE A 133 24.29 10.41 4.60
N SER A 134 24.24 10.50 5.93
CA SER A 134 23.08 10.03 6.69
C SER A 134 22.02 11.11 6.75
N SER A 135 21.54 11.54 5.57
CA SER A 135 20.19 12.10 5.53
C SER A 135 19.27 11.05 6.16
N PRO A 136 18.49 11.37 7.20
CA PRO A 136 17.55 10.42 7.77
C PRO A 136 16.72 9.88 6.61
N PRO A 137 16.54 8.55 6.49
CA PRO A 137 15.75 7.99 5.41
C PRO A 137 14.43 8.74 5.44
N SER A 138 14.22 9.55 4.42
CA SER A 138 12.98 10.26 4.19
C SER A 138 11.89 9.24 4.44
N SER A 139 11.09 9.47 5.48
CA SER A 139 9.92 8.67 5.75
C SER A 139 8.87 8.99 4.69
N SER A 140 9.23 8.84 3.41
CA SER A 140 8.28 8.60 2.35
C SER A 140 7.72 7.21 2.63
N ALA A 141 6.74 7.18 3.54
CA ALA A 141 5.66 6.23 3.43
C ALA A 141 5.30 6.18 1.94
N PRO A 142 5.23 4.98 1.32
CA PRO A 142 4.84 4.87 -0.07
C PRO A 142 3.56 5.70 -0.25
N PRO A 143 3.44 6.51 -1.32
CA PRO A 143 2.28 7.34 -1.51
C PRO A 143 1.07 6.46 -1.34
N VAL A 144 0.34 6.67 -0.24
CA VAL A 144 -0.97 6.08 -0.03
C VAL A 144 -1.78 6.72 -1.14
N HIS A 145 -1.83 6.03 -2.28
CA HIS A 145 -2.69 6.43 -3.37
C HIS A 145 -4.05 6.62 -2.74
N PRO A 146 -4.63 7.84 -2.80
CA PRO A 146 -5.98 8.03 -2.31
C PRO A 146 -6.82 6.95 -2.99
N PRO A 147 -7.63 6.16 -2.25
CA PRO A 147 -8.43 5.11 -2.84
C PRO A 147 -9.13 5.69 -4.05
N LYS A 148 -8.89 5.08 -5.23
CA LYS A 148 -9.48 5.56 -6.48
C LYS A 148 -10.96 5.78 -6.24
N LYS A 149 -11.40 7.00 -6.55
CA LYS A 149 -12.56 7.69 -5.96
C LYS A 149 -13.93 7.18 -6.41
N ASP A 150 -14.00 5.96 -6.91
CA ASP A 150 -15.18 5.44 -7.59
C ASP A 150 -15.67 4.12 -6.98
N PHE A 151 -15.30 3.81 -5.73
CA PHE A 151 -16.04 2.79 -4.98
C PHE A 151 -17.43 3.35 -4.71
N ASN A 152 -18.36 3.04 -5.63
CA ASN A 152 -19.75 3.44 -5.54
C ASN A 152 -20.38 2.64 -4.40
N PHE A 153 -20.22 3.15 -3.18
CA PHE A 153 -20.71 2.55 -1.95
C PHE A 153 -22.20 2.21 -2.04
N LYS A 154 -22.95 3.03 -2.79
CA LYS A 154 -24.37 2.81 -3.07
C LYS A 154 -24.61 1.55 -3.90
N LYS A 155 -23.77 1.29 -4.92
CA LYS A 155 -23.85 0.07 -5.74
C LYS A 155 -23.47 -1.18 -4.93
N ALA A 156 -22.38 -1.12 -4.18
CA ALA A 156 -21.96 -2.24 -3.34
C ALA A 156 -23.00 -2.57 -2.25
N TYR A 157 -23.58 -1.54 -1.62
CA TYR A 157 -24.65 -1.72 -0.66
C TYR A 157 -25.90 -2.34 -1.29
N GLN A 158 -26.27 -1.89 -2.50
CA GLN A 158 -27.41 -2.46 -3.20
C GLN A 158 -27.19 -3.91 -3.61
N GLU A 159 -25.98 -4.27 -4.04
CA GLU A 159 -25.61 -5.65 -4.35
C GLU A 159 -25.70 -6.58 -3.12
N ILE A 160 -25.39 -6.06 -1.92
CA ILE A 160 -25.55 -6.79 -0.65
C ILE A 160 -27.04 -7.00 -0.34
N LEU A 161 -27.87 -5.97 -0.45
CA LEU A 161 -29.32 -6.07 -0.23
C LEU A 161 -29.99 -7.03 -1.24
N ASP A 162 -29.57 -6.99 -2.50
CA ASP A 162 -30.07 -7.88 -3.54
C ASP A 162 -29.60 -9.33 -3.34
N PHE A 163 -28.44 -9.54 -2.71
CA PHE A 163 -27.97 -10.85 -2.31
C PHE A 163 -28.79 -11.41 -1.14
N GLU A 164 -29.04 -10.60 -0.11
CA GLU A 164 -29.93 -10.95 1.02
C GLU A 164 -31.31 -11.37 0.54
N ARG A 165 -31.89 -10.63 -0.41
CA ARG A 165 -33.21 -10.93 -0.97
C ARG A 165 -33.23 -12.25 -1.76
N ARG A 166 -32.17 -12.56 -2.52
CA ARG A 166 -32.10 -13.77 -3.37
C ARG A 166 -31.75 -15.03 -2.60
N HIS A 167 -31.06 -14.91 -1.47
CA HIS A 167 -30.54 -16.07 -0.74
C HIS A 167 -30.80 -16.01 0.78
N PRO A 168 -32.05 -15.86 1.23
CA PRO A 168 -32.36 -15.75 2.65
C PRO A 168 -31.93 -17.00 3.44
N GLN A 169 -31.99 -18.18 2.81
CA GLN A 169 -31.58 -19.45 3.44
C GLN A 169 -30.06 -19.54 3.62
N LYS A 170 -29.27 -19.07 2.64
CA LYS A 170 -27.80 -19.02 2.80
C LYS A 170 -27.39 -18.05 3.89
N LEU A 171 -28.12 -16.96 4.07
CA LEU A 171 -27.85 -16.02 5.15
C LEU A 171 -28.07 -16.66 6.52
N LYS A 172 -29.19 -17.38 6.69
CA LYS A 172 -29.47 -18.16 7.90
C LYS A 172 -28.42 -19.23 8.16
N GLU A 173 -27.95 -19.91 7.11
CA GLU A 173 -26.87 -20.91 7.22
C GLU A 173 -25.54 -20.28 7.63
N ILE A 174 -25.16 -19.15 7.03
CA ILE A 174 -23.96 -18.39 7.40
C ILE A 174 -24.07 -17.90 8.84
N GLN A 175 -25.22 -17.37 9.24
CA GLN A 175 -25.46 -16.91 10.60
C GLN A 175 -25.35 -18.05 11.61
N LYS A 176 -25.96 -19.21 11.32
CA LYS A 176 -25.84 -20.42 12.14
C LYS A 176 -24.41 -20.94 12.23
N LYS A 177 -23.65 -20.90 11.14
CA LYS A 177 -22.21 -21.22 11.14
C LYS A 177 -21.41 -20.25 11.98
N LEU A 178 -21.69 -18.95 11.88
CA LEU A 178 -21.03 -17.91 12.68
C LEU A 178 -21.32 -18.11 14.18
N GLU A 179 -22.58 -18.38 14.53
CA GLU A 179 -23.01 -18.68 15.91
C GLU A 179 -22.36 -19.96 16.45
N ALA A 180 -22.19 -21.00 15.63
CA ALA A 180 -21.48 -22.21 16.02
C ALA A 180 -19.96 -22.02 16.19
N LEU A 181 -19.37 -21.01 15.53
CA LEU A 181 -17.95 -20.67 15.67
C LEU A 181 -17.67 -19.73 16.84
N LEU A 182 -18.65 -18.91 17.26
CA LEU A 182 -18.52 -17.99 18.40
C LEU A 182 -18.03 -18.65 19.70
N PRO A 183 -18.54 -19.82 20.15
CA PRO A 183 -18.02 -20.46 21.36
C PRO A 183 -16.59 -20.98 21.17
N LYS A 184 -16.24 -21.52 19.99
CA LYS A 184 -14.88 -21.99 19.70
C LYS A 184 -13.83 -20.87 19.80
N VAL A 185 -14.20 -19.67 19.39
CA VAL A 185 -13.35 -18.47 19.51
C VAL A 185 -13.30 -17.92 20.95
N LYS A 186 -14.30 -18.25 21.78
CA LYS A 186 -14.26 -17.90 23.22
C LYS A 186 -13.34 -18.82 24.00
N ASP A 187 -13.27 -20.10 23.63
CA ASP A 187 -12.50 -21.11 24.36
C ASP A 187 -11.03 -21.14 23.91
N GLU A 188 -10.74 -20.78 22.65
CA GLU A 188 -9.37 -20.58 22.17
C GLU A 188 -8.96 -19.10 22.30
N ASN A 189 -8.36 -18.75 23.44
CA ASN A 189 -7.44 -17.61 23.56
C ASN A 189 -8.00 -16.25 23.07
N LEU A 190 -9.05 -15.75 23.73
CA LEU A 190 -9.04 -14.31 23.99
C LEU A 190 -7.97 -14.08 25.06
N SER A 191 -6.70 -13.99 24.63
CA SER A 191 -5.55 -13.68 25.48
C SER A 191 -5.98 -12.62 26.48
N MET A 192 -5.72 -12.88 27.76
CA MET A 192 -6.04 -12.01 28.89
C MET A 192 -5.60 -10.55 28.61
N ASP A 193 -4.57 -10.38 27.78
CA ASP A 193 -4.03 -9.10 27.33
C ASP A 193 -4.99 -8.32 26.41
N ILE A 194 -5.75 -9.00 25.55
CA ILE A 194 -6.71 -8.34 24.64
C ILE A 194 -7.87 -7.76 25.45
N GLN A 195 -8.35 -8.50 26.45
CA GLN A 195 -9.47 -8.05 27.27
C GLN A 195 -9.07 -6.85 28.14
N ASP A 196 -7.87 -6.87 28.74
CA ASP A 196 -7.30 -5.71 29.44
C ASP A 196 -7.14 -4.50 28.51
N HIS A 197 -6.71 -4.73 27.27
CA HIS A 197 -6.58 -3.66 26.28
C HIS A 197 -7.94 -3.05 25.90
N LEU A 198 -8.99 -3.86 25.77
CA LEU A 198 -10.36 -3.40 25.50
C LEU A 198 -10.95 -2.61 26.67
N ASP A 199 -10.68 -3.03 27.91
CA ASP A 199 -11.17 -2.32 29.09
C ASP A 199 -10.43 -1.00 29.33
N LYS A 200 -9.11 -0.94 29.05
CA LYS A 200 -8.36 0.33 28.99
C LYS A 200 -8.94 1.30 27.96
N ILE A 201 -9.35 0.81 26.78
CA ILE A 201 -10.01 1.64 25.76
C ILE A 201 -11.37 2.15 26.26
N ARG A 202 -12.20 1.29 26.86
CA ARG A 202 -13.49 1.69 27.44
C ARG A 202 -13.34 2.76 28.52
N LEU A 203 -12.33 2.64 29.40
CA LEU A 203 -12.04 3.63 30.44
C LEU A 203 -11.61 4.97 29.84
N LYS A 204 -10.79 4.98 28.78
CA LYS A 204 -10.43 6.21 28.05
C LYS A 204 -11.66 6.87 27.41
N ILE A 205 -12.56 6.09 26.82
CA ILE A 205 -13.81 6.60 26.24
C ILE A 205 -14.71 7.21 27.32
N LYS A 206 -14.84 6.56 28.49
CA LYS A 206 -15.61 7.09 29.63
C LYS A 206 -15.00 8.39 30.17
N LYS A 207 -13.68 8.46 30.34
CA LYS A 207 -12.99 9.69 30.81
C LYS A 207 -13.11 10.85 29.82
N ASN A 208 -13.18 10.58 28.51
CA ASN A 208 -13.33 11.60 27.48
C ASN A 208 -14.79 12.02 27.20
N LYS A 209 -15.78 11.25 27.68
CA LYS A 209 -17.19 11.66 27.71
C LYS A 209 -17.42 12.62 28.88
N LYS A 210 -16.83 13.82 28.85
CA LYS A 210 -17.41 14.96 29.58
C LYS A 210 -18.80 15.23 28.98
N PRO A 211 -19.85 15.46 29.79
CA PRO A 211 -21.19 15.75 29.29
C PRO A 211 -21.14 17.06 28.50
N LYS A 212 -21.15 16.95 27.16
CA LYS A 212 -21.38 18.11 26.31
C LYS A 212 -22.84 18.50 26.51
N LYS A 213 -23.07 19.61 27.23
CA LYS A 213 -24.37 20.27 27.36
C LYS A 213 -25.07 20.27 25.99
N PRO A 214 -26.35 19.87 25.90
CA PRO A 214 -27.09 19.84 24.64
C PRO A 214 -27.16 21.26 24.08
N LYS A 215 -26.44 21.50 22.98
CA LYS A 215 -26.48 22.77 22.27
C LYS A 215 -27.81 22.84 21.51
N LYS A 216 -28.80 23.49 22.14
CA LYS A 216 -30.08 23.90 21.52
C LYS A 216 -29.76 24.56 20.18
N THR A 217 -29.95 23.82 19.09
CA THR A 217 -29.79 24.34 17.74
C THR A 217 -31.12 24.96 17.38
N SER A 218 -31.19 26.29 17.56
CA SER A 218 -32.30 27.14 17.17
C SER A 218 -32.68 26.87 15.71
N GLN A 219 -33.87 26.30 15.54
CA GLN A 219 -34.54 26.18 14.24
C GLN A 219 -35.23 27.51 13.98
N ASN A 220 -34.52 28.45 13.33
CA ASN A 220 -35.19 29.61 12.76
C ASN A 220 -35.85 29.19 11.44
N SER A 221 -37.15 28.95 11.55
CA SER A 221 -38.13 28.84 10.49
C SER A 221 -38.40 30.22 9.89
N SER A 222 -38.05 30.39 8.62
CA SER A 222 -38.79 31.30 7.73
C SER A 222 -38.91 30.65 6.34
N SER A 223 -40.15 30.18 6.09
CA SER A 223 -40.97 30.31 4.88
C SER A 223 -40.29 30.62 3.54
N SER A 224 -40.77 30.17 2.38
CA SER A 224 -41.76 29.17 1.98
C SER A 224 -41.68 29.18 0.45
N SER A 225 -40.68 28.49 -0.07
CA SER A 225 -40.62 28.04 -1.45
C SER A 225 -39.94 26.69 -1.36
N SER A 226 -40.54 25.61 -1.84
CA SER A 226 -39.92 24.28 -1.90
C SER A 226 -38.46 24.42 -2.35
N LYS A 227 -37.51 24.30 -1.41
CA LYS A 227 -36.08 24.57 -1.67
C LYS A 227 -35.51 23.36 -2.36
N GLU A 228 -35.87 23.20 -3.63
CA GLU A 228 -35.22 22.25 -4.50
C GLU A 228 -33.76 22.65 -4.67
N PHE A 229 -32.88 21.66 -4.67
CA PHE A 229 -31.45 21.82 -4.92
C PHE A 229 -31.06 20.98 -6.12
N TRP A 230 -30.30 21.54 -7.04
CA TRP A 230 -29.89 20.85 -8.27
C TRP A 230 -28.40 20.53 -8.20
N ALA A 231 -28.03 19.31 -8.59
CA ALA A 231 -26.64 18.90 -8.77
C ALA A 231 -26.48 18.12 -10.07
N SER A 232 -25.25 18.03 -10.57
CA SER A 232 -24.90 17.08 -11.63
C SER A 232 -24.51 15.74 -11.01
N SER A 233 -24.87 14.63 -11.66
CA SER A 233 -24.43 13.28 -11.27
C SER A 233 -22.90 13.19 -11.13
N PHE A 234 -22.17 13.85 -12.03
CA PHE A 234 -20.70 13.84 -12.06
C PHE A 234 -20.05 14.93 -11.20
N ALA A 235 -20.74 16.06 -10.97
CA ALA A 235 -20.17 17.15 -10.18
C ALA A 235 -20.26 16.87 -8.67
N SER A 236 -19.27 17.33 -7.92
CA SER A 236 -19.25 17.23 -6.46
C SER A 236 -20.07 18.32 -5.75
N ARG A 237 -20.67 19.28 -6.47
CA ARG A 237 -21.37 20.42 -5.89
C ARG A 237 -22.86 20.43 -6.21
N PHE A 238 -23.67 20.93 -5.28
CA PHE A 238 -25.09 21.21 -5.47
C PHE A 238 -25.37 22.72 -5.37
N HIS A 239 -26.45 23.16 -6.00
CA HIS A 239 -26.79 24.55 -6.27
C HIS A 239 -28.27 24.84 -6.00
N ARG A 240 -28.63 26.11 -5.86
CA ARG A 240 -30.03 26.57 -5.98
C ARG A 240 -30.44 26.66 -7.46
N PRO A 241 -31.73 26.51 -7.82
CA PRO A 241 -32.21 26.60 -9.21
C PRO A 241 -31.88 27.95 -9.87
N SER A 242 -31.80 29.03 -9.08
CA SER A 242 -31.41 30.37 -9.53
C SER A 242 -29.92 30.52 -9.86
N CYS A 243 -29.06 29.57 -9.50
CA CYS A 243 -27.62 29.68 -9.72
C CYS A 243 -27.27 29.53 -11.22
N LYS A 244 -26.39 30.41 -11.73
CA LYS A 244 -25.86 30.35 -13.11
C LYS A 244 -25.32 28.98 -13.49
N TRP A 245 -24.68 28.27 -12.56
CA TRP A 245 -24.16 26.92 -12.79
C TRP A 245 -25.24 25.84 -12.79
N ALA A 246 -26.32 26.01 -12.01
CA ALA A 246 -27.45 25.08 -12.01
C ALA A 246 -28.15 25.07 -13.37
N LYS A 247 -28.31 26.24 -13.99
CA LYS A 247 -28.92 26.40 -15.32
C LYS A 247 -28.11 25.74 -16.44
N LYS A 248 -26.79 25.57 -16.25
CA LYS A 248 -25.88 24.91 -17.22
C LYS A 248 -25.80 23.39 -17.05
N ILE A 249 -26.48 22.80 -16.07
CA ILE A 249 -26.46 21.34 -15.88
C ILE A 249 -27.27 20.69 -17.00
N ASN A 250 -26.65 19.76 -17.73
CA ASN A 250 -27.34 18.95 -18.74
C ASN A 250 -28.53 18.20 -18.10
N PRO A 251 -29.76 18.30 -18.64
CA PRO A 251 -30.95 17.64 -18.08
C PRO A 251 -30.76 16.15 -17.80
N ARG A 252 -30.02 15.42 -18.66
CA ARG A 252 -29.74 13.98 -18.49
C ARG A 252 -28.91 13.65 -17.24
N ASN A 253 -28.13 14.62 -16.74
CA ASN A 253 -27.25 14.46 -15.59
C ASN A 253 -27.75 15.22 -14.36
N LYS A 254 -28.94 15.84 -14.41
CA LYS A 254 -29.49 16.65 -13.33
C LYS A 254 -30.09 15.74 -12.25
N LYS A 255 -29.60 15.88 -11.03
CA LYS A 255 -30.21 15.33 -9.80
C LYS A 255 -30.86 16.47 -9.02
N ILE A 256 -32.09 16.23 -8.58
CA ILE A 256 -32.87 17.17 -7.76
C ILE A 256 -32.93 16.60 -6.35
N TYR A 257 -32.64 17.42 -5.35
CA TYR A 257 -32.80 17.08 -3.93
C TYR A 257 -33.81 18.03 -3.31
N HIS A 258 -34.67 17.52 -2.42
CA HIS A 258 -35.68 18.33 -1.75
C HIS A 258 -35.17 18.95 -0.44
N SER A 259 -34.00 18.50 0.03
CA SER A 259 -33.36 19.07 1.21
C SER A 259 -31.85 19.16 1.08
N ARG A 260 -31.27 20.12 1.81
CA ARG A 260 -29.82 20.25 1.97
C ARG A 260 -29.19 19.00 2.58
N LYS A 261 -29.88 18.35 3.52
CA LYS A 261 -29.40 17.13 4.21
C LYS A 261 -29.25 15.97 3.24
N GLU A 262 -30.24 15.79 2.35
CA GLU A 262 -30.23 14.75 1.31
C GLU A 262 -29.04 14.92 0.36
N ALA A 263 -28.78 16.15 -0.10
CA ALA A 263 -27.62 16.44 -0.96
C ALA A 263 -26.28 16.15 -0.25
N LEU A 264 -26.17 16.45 1.05
CA LEU A 264 -24.98 16.15 1.85
C LEU A 264 -24.80 14.64 2.07
N GLN A 265 -25.89 13.90 2.26
CA GLN A 265 -25.86 12.43 2.37
C GLN A 265 -25.39 11.75 1.08
N ASP A 266 -25.72 12.32 -0.10
CA ASP A 266 -25.19 11.86 -1.41
C ASP A 266 -23.75 12.34 -1.67
N GLY A 267 -23.06 12.90 -0.66
CA GLY A 267 -21.67 13.33 -0.73
C GLY A 267 -21.42 14.63 -1.51
N LYS A 268 -22.48 15.39 -1.80
CA LYS A 268 -22.35 16.67 -2.53
C LYS A 268 -21.96 17.80 -1.56
N LYS A 269 -21.21 18.78 -2.07
CA LYS A 269 -20.76 19.97 -1.35
C LYS A 269 -21.60 21.18 -1.76
N PRO A 270 -21.92 22.11 -0.84
CA PRO A 270 -22.65 23.32 -1.20
C PRO A 270 -21.83 24.20 -2.15
N CYS A 271 -22.46 24.77 -3.17
CA CYS A 271 -21.82 25.74 -4.04
C CYS A 271 -21.42 27.01 -3.25
N ARG A 272 -20.17 27.46 -3.43
CA ARG A 272 -19.67 28.68 -2.78
C ARG A 272 -20.34 29.96 -3.26
N LEU A 273 -20.85 29.98 -4.50
CA LEU A 273 -21.45 31.16 -5.13
C LEU A 273 -22.89 31.39 -4.67
N CYS A 274 -23.75 30.38 -4.75
CA CYS A 274 -25.16 30.53 -4.37
C CYS A 274 -25.48 30.15 -2.92
N LYS A 275 -24.46 29.73 -2.14
CA LYS A 275 -24.53 29.36 -0.72
C LYS A 275 -25.87 28.71 -0.34
N PRO A 276 -26.18 27.54 -0.92
CA PRO A 276 -27.50 26.93 -0.83
C PRO A 276 -27.92 26.64 0.61
#